data_AF-A0A962PFN7-F1
#
_entry.id   AF-A0A962PFN7-F1
#
_cell.length_a   1.000
_cell.length_b   1.000
_cell.length_c   1.000
_cell.angle_alpha   90.00
_cell.angle_beta   90.00
_cell.angle_gamma   90.00
#
_symmetry.space_group_name_H-M   'P 1'
#
loop_
_entity.id
_entity.type
_entity.pdbx_description
1 polymer ?
#
loop_
_entity_poly.entity_id
_entity_poly.type
_entity_poly.pdbx_seq_one_letter_code
_entity_poly.pdbx_strand_id
1 'polypeptide(L)' 'MSGFAVPHWEEACDLGRRVVQTLHGIRLAGVDIAVTDRGPVALEINTPGDFDLLQIASRRGVLADPDIAALVATLRAR' A
#
# COMPACT_ATOMS: atom_id res chain seq x y z
N MET A 1 21.39 3.56 15.98
CA MET A 1 20.22 4.44 15.76
C MET A 1 18.98 3.63 16.07
N SER A 2 18.26 3.95 17.14
CA SER A 2 16.92 3.40 17.33
C SER A 2 16.00 4.07 16.32
N GLY A 3 15.45 3.29 15.39
CA GLY A 3 14.52 3.79 14.37
C GLY A 3 13.24 4.33 14.99
N PHE A 4 12.50 5.15 14.23
CA PHE A 4 11.14 5.54 14.57
C PHE A 4 10.21 4.34 14.37
N ALA A 5 9.48 3.94 15.41
CA ALA A 5 8.46 2.90 15.32
C ALA A 5 7.09 3.56 15.17
N VAL A 6 6.38 3.23 14.10
CA VAL A 6 4.99 3.65 13.91
C VAL A 6 4.12 2.92 14.95
N PRO A 7 3.36 3.62 15.80
CA PRO A 7 2.45 2.97 16.73
C PRO A 7 1.42 2.10 15.99
N HIS A 8 1.03 0.96 16.57
CA HIS A 8 0.02 0.06 16.01
C HIS A 8 0.32 -0.44 14.58
N TRP A 9 1.60 -0.50 14.18
CA TRP A 9 1.99 -0.85 12.81
C TRP A 9 1.39 -2.18 12.32
N GLU A 10 1.49 -3.24 13.12
CA GLU A 10 0.94 -4.56 12.74
C GLU A 10 -0.58 -4.51 12.57
N GLU A 11 -1.29 -3.84 13.48
CA GLU A 11 -2.75 -3.66 13.43
C GLU A 11 -3.18 -2.85 12.19
N ALA A 12 -2.41 -1.83 11.82
CA ALA A 12 -2.63 -1.03 10.62
C ALA A 12 -2.43 -1.86 9.34
N CYS A 13 -1.35 -2.65 9.27
CA CYS A 13 -1.14 -3.59 8.16
C CYS A 13 -2.28 -4.62 8.05
N ASP A 14 -2.72 -5.17 9.18
CA ASP A 14 -3.83 -6.12 9.21
C ASP A 14 -5.16 -5.49 8.79
N LEU A 15 -5.42 -4.25 9.20
CA LEU A 15 -6.56 -3.48 8.71
C LEU A 15 -6.49 -3.29 7.20
N GLY A 16 -5.35 -2.89 6.66
CA GLY A 16 -5.14 -2.74 5.22
C GLY A 16 -5.42 -4.03 4.45
N ARG A 17 -4.91 -5.18 4.93
CA ARG A 17 -5.19 -6.51 4.35
C ARG A 17 -6.68 -6.83 4.34
N ARG A 18 -7.38 -6.59 5.46
CA ARG A 18 -8.83 -6.84 5.54
C ARG A 18 -9.60 -5.93 4.59
N VAL A 19 -9.24 -4.65 4.48
CA VAL A 19 -9.88 -3.71 3.55
C VAL A 19 -9.74 -4.20 2.12
N VAL A 20 -8.53 -4.52 1.66
CA VAL A 20 -8.33 -4.94 0.25
C VAL A 20 -9.02 -6.27 -0.07
N GLN A 21 -9.16 -7.18 0.91
CA GLN A 21 -9.92 -8.42 0.74
C GLN A 21 -11.41 -8.18 0.44
N THR A 22 -11.96 -7.02 0.80
CA THR A 22 -13.35 -6.66 0.45
C THR A 22 -13.51 -6.09 -0.96
N LEU A 23 -12.42 -5.73 -1.64
CA LEU A 23 -12.42 -5.05 -2.93
C LEU A 23 -12.41 -6.03 -4.10
N HIS A 24 -13.52 -6.73 -4.30
CA HIS A 24 -13.64 -7.71 -5.38
C HIS A 24 -13.35 -7.10 -6.77
N GLY A 25 -12.50 -7.77 -7.55
CA GLY A 25 -12.14 -7.34 -8.90
C GLY A 25 -11.03 -6.28 -8.97
N ILE A 26 -10.66 -5.67 -7.84
CA ILE A 26 -9.52 -4.76 -7.74
C ILE A 26 -8.25 -5.57 -7.44
N ARG A 27 -7.27 -5.45 -8.32
CA ARG A 27 -6.03 -6.25 -8.29
C ARG A 27 -4.91 -5.60 -7.49
N LEU A 28 -4.96 -4.27 -7.34
CA LEU A 28 -3.98 -3.46 -6.65
C LEU A 28 -4.69 -2.23 -6.10
N ALA A 29 -4.49 -1.95 -4.82
CA ALA A 29 -5.04 -0.78 -4.14
C ALA A 29 -4.10 -0.34 -3.01
N GLY A 30 -3.96 0.97 -2.84
CA GLY A 30 -3.45 1.59 -1.61
C GLY A 30 -4.59 1.86 -0.64
N VAL A 31 -4.32 1.76 0.65
CA VAL A 31 -5.27 2.10 1.72
C VAL A 31 -4.61 3.12 2.63
N ASP A 32 -5.22 4.28 2.75
CA ASP A 32 -4.75 5.33 3.63
C ASP A 32 -5.31 5.08 5.03
N ILE A 33 -4.43 5.01 6.03
CA ILE A 33 -4.77 4.62 7.40
C ILE A 33 -4.27 5.68 8.37
N ALA A 34 -5.18 6.23 9.17
CA ALA A 34 -4.83 7.06 10.31
C ALA A 34 -4.55 6.18 11.53
N VAL A 35 -3.36 6.31 12.11
CA VAL A 35 -3.05 5.75 13.43
C VAL A 35 -3.57 6.70 14.51
N THR A 36 -4.45 6.23 15.37
CA THR A 36 -5.06 7.02 16.45
C THR A 36 -4.84 6.38 17.82
N ASP A 37 -5.14 7.11 18.89
CA ASP A 37 -5.13 6.63 20.28
C ASP A 37 -6.13 5.50 20.55
N ARG A 38 -7.14 5.34 19.70
CA ARG A 38 -8.14 4.25 19.74
C ARG A 38 -7.87 3.14 18.73
N GLY A 39 -6.70 3.16 18.07
CA GLY A 39 -6.30 2.21 17.05
C GLY A 39 -6.38 2.75 15.62
N PRO A 40 -5.99 1.94 14.62
CA PRO A 40 -5.96 2.37 13.22
C PRO A 40 -7.36 2.50 12.61
N VAL A 41 -7.55 3.53 11.78
CA VAL A 41 -8.80 3.82 11.06
C VAL A 41 -8.49 3.97 9.57
N ALA A 42 -9.18 3.20 8.73
CA ALA A 42 -9.08 3.33 7.27
C ALA A 42 -9.84 4.58 6.81
N LEU A 43 -9.21 5.38 5.95
CA LEU A 43 -9.74 6.66 5.47
C LEU A 43 -10.13 6.63 4.00
N GLU A 44 -9.22 6.17 3.15
CA GLU A 44 -9.36 6.23 1.70
C GLU A 44 -8.77 4.98 1.04
N ILE A 45 -9.31 4.63 -0.12
CA ILE A 45 -8.78 3.59 -1.00
C ILE A 45 -8.35 4.25 -2.30
N ASN A 46 -7.08 4.10 -2.65
CA ASN A 46 -6.48 4.58 -3.88
C ASN A 46 -6.31 3.40 -4.85
N THR A 47 -6.81 3.50 -6.09
CA THR A 47 -6.62 2.44 -7.11
C THR A 47 -5.87 2.97 -8.33
N PRO A 48 -4.71 2.40 -8.69
CA PRO A 48 -4.03 1.26 -8.06
C PRO A 48 -3.33 1.57 -6.73
N GLY A 49 -3.24 2.84 -6.32
CA GLY A 49 -2.41 3.31 -5.21
C GLY A 49 -1.33 4.26 -5.69
N ASP A 50 -0.68 4.98 -4.77
CA ASP A 50 0.43 5.87 -5.09
C ASP A 50 1.79 5.21 -4.81
N PHE A 51 2.69 5.28 -5.79
CA PHE A 51 4.04 4.75 -5.71
C PHE A 51 5.12 5.82 -5.94
N ASP A 52 4.74 7.05 -6.30
CA ASP A 52 5.68 8.07 -6.75
C ASP A 52 6.63 8.50 -5.63
N LEU A 53 6.07 8.76 -4.44
CA LEU A 53 6.86 9.15 -3.28
C LEU A 53 7.88 8.09 -2.86
N LEU A 54 7.48 6.81 -2.89
CA LEU A 54 8.38 5.68 -2.56
C LEU A 54 9.51 5.54 -3.58
N GLN A 55 9.21 5.75 -4.87
CA GLN A 55 10.21 5.69 -5.94
C GLN A 55 11.22 6.85 -5.82
N ILE A 56 10.74 8.06 -5.55
CA ILE A 56 11.58 9.24 -5.37
C ILE A 56 12.51 9.05 -4.17
N ALA A 57 11.96 8.63 -3.03
CA ALA A 57 12.73 8.44 -1.79
C ALA A 57 13.79 7.34 -1.94
N SER A 58 13.44 6.22 -2.59
CA SER A 58 14.35 5.09 -2.79
C SER A 58 15.32 5.24 -3.98
N ARG A 59 15.09 6.24 -4.85
CA ARG A 59 15.77 6.41 -6.14
C ARG A 59 15.76 5.14 -7.01
N ARG A 60 14.68 4.35 -6.88
CA ARG A 60 14.47 3.10 -7.59
C ARG A 60 13.04 3.06 -8.11
N GLY A 61 12.89 2.97 -9.43
CA GLY A 61 11.57 2.80 -10.05
C GLY A 61 10.96 1.46 -9.66
N VAL A 62 9.64 1.40 -9.47
CA VAL A 62 8.99 0.14 -9.01
C VAL A 62 9.14 -0.99 -10.02
N LEU A 63 9.28 -0.65 -11.30
CA LEU A 63 9.45 -1.63 -12.39
C LEU A 63 10.85 -2.29 -12.39
N ALA A 64 11.78 -1.82 -11.54
CA ALA A 64 13.02 -2.54 -11.31
C ALA A 64 12.80 -3.84 -10.53
N ASP A 65 11.65 -3.98 -9.87
CA ASP A 65 11.21 -5.23 -9.26
C ASP A 65 10.42 -6.06 -10.31
N PRO A 66 10.89 -7.29 -10.64
CA PRO A 66 10.26 -8.09 -11.69
C PRO A 66 8.82 -8.52 -11.36
N ASP A 67 8.50 -8.70 -10.07
CA ASP A 67 7.16 -9.11 -9.64
C ASP A 67 6.17 -7.94 -9.78
N ILE A 68 6.60 -6.73 -9.41
CA ILE A 68 5.81 -5.51 -9.64
C ILE A 68 5.67 -5.24 -11.14
N ALA A 69 6.74 -5.39 -11.92
CA ALA A 69 6.68 -5.22 -13.37
C ALA A 69 5.68 -6.17 -14.03
N ALA A 70 5.68 -7.45 -13.63
CA ALA A 70 4.71 -8.44 -14.09
C ALA A 70 3.27 -8.06 -13.68
N LEU A 71 3.05 -7.65 -12.44
CA LEU A 71 1.74 -7.19 -11.98
C LEU A 71 1.23 -6.00 -12.82
N VAL A 72 2.05 -4.96 -13.00
CA VAL A 72 1.70 -3.77 -13.80
C VAL A 72 1.39 -4.15 -15.26
N ALA A 73 2.14 -5.08 -15.87
CA ALA A 73 1.86 -5.56 -17.21
C ALA A 73 0.46 -6.19 -17.32
N THR A 74 0.02 -6.93 -16.29
CA THR A 74 -1.33 -7.52 -16.27
C THR A 74 -2.46 -6.52 -16.04
N LEU A 75 -2.18 -5.37 -15.39
CA LEU A 75 -3.17 -4.30 -15.20
C LEU A 75 -3.41 -3.51 -16.49
N ARG A 76 -2.40 -3.38 -17.36
CA ARG A 76 -2.47 -2.64 -18.63
C ARG A 76 -3.01 -3.43 -19.82
N ALA A 77 -3.17 -4.75 -19.67
CA ALA A 77 -3.66 -5.64 -20.74
C ALA A 77 -5.20 -5.69 -20.85
N ARG A 78 -5.90 -4.71 -20.25
CA ARG A 78 -7.34 -4.50 -20.33
C ARG A 78 -7.60 -3.14 -20.99
#